data_AF-A0A199VIQ9-F1
#
_entry.id   AF-A0A199VIQ9-F1
#
_cell.length_a   1.000
_cell.length_b   1.000
_cell.length_c   1.000
_cell.angle_alpha   90.00
_cell.angle_beta   90.00
_cell.angle_gamma   90.00
#
_symmetry.space_group_name_H-M   'P 1'
#
loop_
_entity.id
_entity.type
_entity.pdbx_description
1 polymer ?
#
loop_
_entity_poly.entity_id
_entity_poly.type
_entity_poly.pdbx_seq_one_letter_code
_entity_poly.pdbx_strand_id
1 'polypeptide(L)'
;MEDKDLAADRDLLDCLLLNFLKGGYFERVMEIISYMSKYNNFFDKWKYKKEYMKFHKNLYRNLRASEAKTEAQSKRLEHVRAFRKWLKRQLWVFDRRGIA
;
A
#
# COMPACT_ATOMS: atom_id res chain seq x y z
N MET A 1 22.74 -14.99 -14.68
CA MET A 1 22.10 -15.70 -13.57
C MET A 1 21.54 -14.71 -12.54
N GLU A 2 21.33 -13.43 -12.90
CA GLU A 2 20.94 -12.36 -11.96
C GLU A 2 19.43 -12.06 -11.98
N ASP A 3 18.73 -12.43 -13.05
CA ASP A 3 17.30 -12.08 -13.24
C ASP A 3 16.35 -12.89 -12.33
N LYS A 4 16.76 -14.10 -11.93
CA LYS A 4 15.98 -14.96 -11.02
C LYS A 4 16.02 -14.47 -9.57
N ASP A 5 17.14 -13.93 -9.13
CA ASP A 5 17.29 -13.43 -7.76
C ASP A 5 16.51 -12.12 -7.58
N LEU A 6 16.54 -11.23 -8.57
CA LEU A 6 15.72 -10.01 -8.58
C LEU A 6 14.21 -10.29 -8.64
N ALA A 7 13.80 -11.37 -9.32
CA ALA A 7 12.41 -11.81 -9.38
C ALA A 7 11.95 -12.45 -8.05
N ALA A 8 12.78 -13.30 -7.43
CA ALA A 8 12.50 -13.90 -6.13
C ALA A 8 12.35 -12.84 -5.02
N ASP A 9 13.22 -11.82 -5.04
CA ASP A 9 13.12 -10.68 -4.13
C ASP A 9 11.81 -9.91 -4.32
N ARG A 10 11.32 -9.78 -5.55
CA ARG A 10 10.05 -9.12 -5.83
C ARG A 10 8.86 -9.91 -5.29
N ASP A 11 8.80 -11.21 -5.54
CA ASP A 11 7.69 -12.05 -5.09
C ASP A 11 7.64 -12.13 -3.56
N LEU A 12 8.81 -12.16 -2.92
CA LEU A 12 8.91 -12.10 -1.45
C LEU A 12 8.39 -10.76 -0.91
N LEU A 13 8.80 -9.63 -1.50
CA LEU A 13 8.33 -8.30 -1.09
C LEU A 13 6.83 -8.13 -1.33
N ASP A 14 6.31 -8.67 -2.44
CA ASP A 14 4.87 -8.69 -2.73
C ASP A 14 4.09 -9.50 -1.69
N CYS A 15 4.59 -10.69 -1.33
CA CYS A 15 4.03 -11.51 -0.25
C CYS A 15 4.05 -10.78 1.10
N LEU A 16 5.17 -10.15 1.46
CA LEU A 16 5.31 -9.40 2.71
C LEU A 16 4.31 -8.23 2.76
N LEU A 17 4.21 -7.47 1.68
CA LEU A 17 3.31 -6.33 1.60
C LEU A 17 1.84 -6.74 1.75
N LEU A 18 1.43 -7.84 1.12
CA LEU A 18 0.07 -8.38 1.28
C LEU A 18 -0.20 -8.85 2.71
N ASN A 19 0.73 -9.54 3.35
CA ASN A 19 0.54 -10.00 4.72
C ASN A 19 0.49 -8.83 5.71
N PHE A 20 1.32 -7.80 5.55
CA PHE A 20 1.23 -6.59 6.36
C PHE A 20 -0.05 -5.81 6.10
N LEU A 21 -0.55 -5.77 4.86
CA LEU A 21 -1.85 -5.20 4.55
C LEU A 21 -2.97 -5.98 5.25
N LYS A 22 -2.96 -7.31 5.22
CA LYS A 22 -3.95 -8.13 5.95
C LYS A 22 -3.92 -7.83 7.45
N GLY A 23 -2.74 -7.79 8.06
CA GLY A 23 -2.56 -7.50 9.49
C GLY A 23 -2.77 -6.03 9.88
N GLY A 24 -2.83 -5.11 8.92
CA GLY A 24 -3.00 -3.68 9.19
C GLY A 24 -1.74 -2.99 9.74
N TYR A 25 -0.56 -3.54 9.44
CA TYR A 25 0.75 -2.98 9.79
C TYR A 25 1.18 -1.91 8.77
N PHE A 26 0.44 -0.80 8.73
CA PHE A 26 0.58 0.21 7.66
C PHE A 26 1.94 0.91 7.63
N GLU A 27 2.65 1.01 8.75
CA GLU A 27 4.03 1.50 8.78
C GLU A 27 4.94 0.63 7.91
N ARG A 28 4.94 -0.69 8.15
CA ARG A 28 5.71 -1.68 7.36
C ARG A 28 5.30 -1.71 5.89
N VAL A 29 4.00 -1.56 5.60
CA VAL A 29 3.52 -1.42 4.22
C VAL A 29 4.18 -0.23 3.53
N MET A 30 4.27 0.93 4.21
CA MET A 30 4.90 2.12 3.63
C MET A 30 6.41 1.98 3.48
N GLU A 31 7.09 1.28 4.39
CA GLU A 31 8.52 0.95 4.27
C GLU A 31 8.80 0.12 3.00
N ILE A 32 8.03 -0.95 2.77
CA ILE A 32 8.19 -1.81 1.58
C ILE A 32 7.89 -1.03 0.30
N ILE A 33 6.80 -0.23 0.27
CA ILE A 33 6.48 0.61 -0.89
C ILE A 33 7.62 1.59 -1.18
N SER A 34 8.19 2.22 -0.15
CA SER A 34 9.31 3.15 -0.30
C SER A 34 10.54 2.44 -0.86
N TYR A 35 10.88 1.27 -0.32
CA TYR A 35 11.97 0.43 -0.81
C TYR A 35 11.76 0.06 -2.29
N MET A 36 10.65 -0.60 -2.62
CA MET A 36 10.35 -1.04 -3.98
C MET A 36 10.25 0.13 -4.99
N SER A 37 9.86 1.33 -4.55
CA SER A 37 9.78 2.52 -5.41
C SER A 37 11.16 3.05 -5.79
N LYS A 38 12.19 2.86 -4.94
CA LYS A 38 13.57 3.27 -5.24
C LYS A 38 14.21 2.40 -6.33
N TYR A 39 13.82 1.13 -6.40
CA TYR A 39 14.33 0.17 -7.39
C TYR A 39 13.44 0.04 -8.63
N ASN A 40 12.53 1.00 -8.85
CA ASN A 40 11.65 1.13 -10.01
C ASN A 40 10.84 -0.13 -10.35
N ASN A 41 10.49 -0.94 -9.34
CA ASN A 41 9.71 -2.15 -9.53
C ASN A 41 8.24 -1.80 -9.85
N PHE A 42 7.68 -2.47 -10.86
CA PHE A 42 6.27 -2.34 -11.21
C PHE A 42 5.39 -2.84 -10.06
N PHE A 43 4.43 -2.02 -9.63
CA PHE A 43 3.48 -2.36 -8.58
C PHE A 43 2.12 -2.69 -9.17
N ASP A 44 1.56 -3.85 -8.81
CA ASP A 44 0.12 -4.10 -8.99
C ASP A 44 -0.66 -3.43 -7.85
N LYS A 45 -0.83 -2.10 -7.93
CA LYS A 45 -1.59 -1.39 -6.87
C LYS A 45 -3.08 -1.73 -6.87
N TRP A 46 -3.61 -2.30 -7.94
CA TRP A 46 -4.99 -2.79 -7.97
C TRP A 46 -5.16 -3.98 -7.03
N LYS A 47 -4.22 -4.92 -7.05
CA LYS A 47 -4.14 -6.03 -6.10
C LYS A 47 -4.13 -5.53 -4.65
N TYR A 48 -3.25 -4.57 -4.33
CA TYR A 48 -3.16 -4.03 -2.96
C TYR A 48 -4.38 -3.22 -2.54
N LYS A 49 -4.99 -2.49 -3.47
CA LYS A 49 -6.27 -1.81 -3.21
C LYS A 49 -7.37 -2.81 -2.88
N LYS A 50 -7.47 -3.92 -3.63
CA LYS A 50 -8.45 -4.99 -3.37
C LYS A 50 -8.24 -5.59 -1.99
N GLU A 51 -6.99 -5.91 -1.63
CA GLU A 51 -6.65 -6.49 -0.33
C GLU A 51 -6.96 -5.52 0.82
N TYR A 52 -6.59 -4.25 0.66
CA TYR A 52 -6.92 -3.21 1.62
C TYR A 52 -8.44 -3.05 1.81
N MET A 53 -9.22 -3.06 0.73
CA MET A 53 -10.69 -2.97 0.81
C MET A 53 -11.32 -4.20 1.44
N LYS A 54 -10.70 -5.38 1.32
CA LYS A 54 -11.17 -6.62 1.93
C LYS A 54 -11.08 -6.59 3.46
N PHE A 55 -9.94 -6.16 4.00
CA PHE A 55 -9.68 -6.22 5.45
C PHE A 55 -9.92 -4.90 6.20
N HIS A 56 -9.78 -3.76 5.52
CA HIS A 56 -9.73 -2.44 6.15
C HIS A 56 -10.77 -1.46 5.59
N LYS A 57 -11.90 -1.96 5.06
CA LYS A 57 -12.98 -1.14 4.49
C LYS A 57 -13.47 -0.03 5.41
N ASN A 58 -13.56 -0.29 6.71
CA ASN A 58 -14.01 0.67 7.70
C ASN A 58 -12.99 1.79 7.90
N LEU A 59 -11.69 1.47 7.87
CA LEU A 59 -10.61 2.47 7.87
C LEU A 59 -10.58 3.29 6.58
N TYR A 60 -11.14 2.80 5.48
CA TYR A 60 -11.29 3.60 4.27
C TYR A 60 -12.41 4.64 4.39
N ARG A 61 -13.56 4.24 4.93
CA ARG A 61 -14.79 5.05 4.98
C ARG A 61 -14.82 6.01 6.17
N ASN A 62 -14.34 5.59 7.32
CA ASN A 62 -14.59 6.26 8.60
C ASN A 62 -13.30 6.71 9.31
N LEU A 63 -12.20 6.95 8.58
CA LEU A 63 -10.92 7.34 9.19
C LEU A 63 -11.03 8.68 9.93
N ARG A 64 -11.34 8.65 11.23
CA ARG A 64 -11.48 9.86 12.05
C ARG A 64 -10.24 10.06 12.90
N ALA A 65 -9.68 11.27 12.86
CA ALA A 65 -8.55 11.64 13.71
C ALA A 65 -8.90 11.53 15.20
N SER A 66 -10.17 11.76 15.56
CA SER A 66 -10.68 11.67 16.92
C SER A 66 -10.71 10.25 17.49
N GLU A 67 -10.52 9.22 16.66
CA GLU A 67 -10.47 7.82 17.13
C GLU A 67 -9.07 7.41 17.62
N ALA A 68 -8.03 8.21 17.34
CA ALA A 68 -6.70 7.97 17.87
C ALA A 68 -6.59 8.55 19.29
N LYS A 69 -6.63 7.66 20.27
CA LYS A 69 -6.46 7.97 21.69
C LYS A 69 -5.00 7.82 22.14
N THR A 70 -4.19 7.12 21.36
CA THR A 70 -2.78 6.88 21.65
C THR A 70 -1.89 7.33 20.50
N GLU A 71 -0.63 7.63 20.81
CA GLU A 71 0.37 8.01 19.81
C GLU A 71 0.55 6.93 18.73
N ALA A 72 0.55 5.65 19.14
CA ALA A 72 0.63 4.52 18.21
C ALA A 72 -0.56 4.48 17.24
N GLN A 73 -1.77 4.80 17.72
CA GLN A 73 -2.95 4.92 16.85
C GLN A 73 -2.82 6.10 15.89
N SER A 74 -2.35 7.25 16.36
CA SER A 74 -2.11 8.44 15.52
C SER A 74 -1.11 8.15 14.41
N LYS A 75 0.06 7.57 14.73
CA LYS A 75 1.08 7.15 13.76
C LYS A 75 0.51 6.19 12.73
N ARG A 76 -0.25 5.18 13.17
CA ARG A 76 -0.93 4.25 12.26
C ARG A 76 -1.89 4.97 11.31
N LEU A 77 -2.67 5.95 11.78
CA LEU A 77 -3.57 6.73 10.91
C LEU A 77 -2.79 7.52 9.85
N GLU A 78 -1.63 8.08 10.18
CA GLU A 78 -0.77 8.78 9.23
C GLU A 78 -0.29 7.85 8.11
N HIS A 79 0.19 6.66 8.46
CA HIS A 79 0.58 5.66 7.45
C HIS A 79 -0.60 5.21 6.59
N VAL A 80 -1.80 5.04 7.16
CA VAL A 80 -3.02 4.75 6.38
C VAL A 80 -3.33 5.90 5.39
N ARG A 81 -3.20 7.16 5.82
CA ARG A 81 -3.39 8.33 4.94
C ARG A 81 -2.36 8.34 3.81
N ALA A 82 -1.09 8.08 4.11
CA ALA A 82 -0.02 7.99 3.13
C ALA A 82 -0.31 6.88 2.09
N PHE A 83 -0.70 5.69 2.55
CA PHE A 83 -1.06 4.57 1.68
C PHE A 83 -2.24 4.92 0.76
N ARG A 84 -3.31 5.53 1.30
CA ARG A 84 -4.46 5.99 0.49
C ARG A 84 -4.05 7.00 -0.58
N LYS A 85 -3.17 7.95 -0.25
CA LYS A 85 -2.62 8.93 -1.21
C LYS A 85 -1.80 8.24 -2.29
N TRP A 86 -1.00 7.24 -1.93
CA TRP A 86 -0.21 6.45 -2.87
C TRP A 86 -1.07 5.64 -3.85
N LEU A 87 -2.16 5.02 -3.38
CA LEU A 87 -3.13 4.34 -4.25
C LEU A 87 -3.79 5.31 -5.24
N LYS A 88 -4.16 6.51 -4.78
CA LYS A 88 -4.78 7.54 -5.64
C LYS A 88 -3.85 8.09 -6.72
N ARG A 89 -2.54 8.19 -6.47
CA ARG A 89 -1.57 8.69 -7.46
C ARG A 89 -1.50 7.86 -8.75
N GLN A 90 -1.90 6.59 -8.74
CA GLN A 90 -1.95 5.79 -9.97
C GLN A 90 -3.26 5.98 -10.75
N LEU A 91 -4.37 6.35 -10.09
CA LEU A 91 -5.66 6.60 -10.75
C LEU A 91 -5.59 7.78 -11.73
N TRP A 92 -4.79 8.81 -11.44
CA TRP A 92 -4.59 9.97 -12.33
C TRP A 92 -3.91 9.64 -13.67
N VAL A 93 -3.20 8.51 -13.76
CA VAL A 93 -2.53 8.05 -15.00
C VAL A 93 -3.48 7.19 -15.84
N PHE A 94 -4.37 6.43 -15.20
CA PHE A 94 -5.38 5.63 -15.90
C PHE A 94 -6.55 6.49 -16.41
N ASP A 95 -6.96 7.52 -15.67
CA ASP A 95 -8.06 8.42 -16.06
C ASP A 95 -7.71 9.32 -17.26
N ARG A 96 -6.41 9.60 -17.50
CA ARG A 96 -5.92 10.34 -18.67
C ARG A 96 -5.57 9.48 -19.89
N ARG A 97 -5.55 8.16 -19.77
CA ARG A 97 -5.44 7.24 -20.91
C ARG A 97 -6.83 6.76 -21.28
N GLY A 98 -7.69 7.72 -21.61
CA GLY A 98 -9.07 7.48 -22.02
C GLY A 98 -9.15 6.30 -22.96
N ILE A 99 -9.92 5.30 -22.53
CA ILE A 99 -10.69 4.51 -23.48
C ILE A 99 -11.81 5.47 -23.92
N ALA A 100 -11.57 6.12 -25.06
CA ALA A 100 -12.58 6.58 -25.99
C ALA A 100 -12.33 5.82 -27.29
#